data_AF-A0A7C2L2D9-F1
#
_entry.id   AF-A0A7C2L2D9-F1
#
_cell.length_a   1.000
_cell.length_b   1.000
_cell.length_c   1.000
_cell.angle_alpha   90.00
_cell.angle_beta   90.00
_cell.angle_gamma   90.00
#
_symmetry.space_group_name_H-M   'P 1'
#
loop_
_entity.id
_entity.type
_entity.pdbx_description
1 polymer ?
#
loop_
_entity_poly.entity_id
_entity_poly.type
_entity_poly.pdbx_seq_one_letter_code
_entity_poly.pdbx_strand_id
1 'polypeptide(L)'
;YPFSTLKGGATVLIFPDLQSANIAYKLVQRLGGAEAIGPILMGMRKPVHVLQRGCDVKDIVNIAAIAVVDAQELEQGPRAISWGTRVA
;
A
#
# COMPACT_ATOMS: atom_id res chain seq x y z
N TYR A 1 -7.62 -21.95 -7.37
CA TYR A 1 -6.30 -22.45 -7.79
C TYR A 1 -5.83 -23.51 -6.80
N PRO A 2 -5.60 -24.76 -7.24
CA PRO A 2 -5.29 -25.88 -6.34
C PRO A 2 -3.94 -25.76 -5.61
N PHE A 3 -3.01 -24.95 -6.13
CA PHE A 3 -1.71 -24.66 -5.49
C PHE A 3 -1.73 -23.46 -4.54
N SER A 4 -2.83 -22.72 -4.47
CA SER A 4 -2.88 -21.48 -3.70
C SER A 4 -3.26 -21.75 -2.25
N THR A 5 -2.46 -21.22 -1.33
CA THR A 5 -2.78 -21.22 0.11
C THR A 5 -3.73 -20.09 0.50
N LEU A 6 -4.12 -19.22 -0.45
CA LEU A 6 -5.02 -18.10 -0.19
C LEU A 6 -6.41 -18.61 0.14
N LYS A 7 -6.93 -18.17 1.29
CA LYS A 7 -8.32 -18.38 1.70
C LYS A 7 -9.13 -17.16 1.28
N GLY A 8 -10.02 -17.32 0.29
CA GLY A 8 -10.83 -16.23 -0.25
C GLY A 8 -10.15 -15.47 -1.40
N GLY A 9 -10.55 -14.21 -1.60
CA GLY A 9 -9.99 -13.34 -2.63
C GLY A 9 -8.62 -12.78 -2.25
N ALA A 10 -7.81 -12.45 -3.26
CA ALA A 10 -6.54 -11.75 -3.03
C ALA A 10 -6.80 -10.29 -2.62
N THR A 11 -6.08 -9.81 -1.61
CA THR A 11 -6.13 -8.41 -1.14
C THR A 11 -4.93 -7.59 -1.61
N VAL A 12 -3.83 -8.26 -1.98
CA VAL A 12 -2.59 -7.63 -2.46
C VAL A 12 -2.30 -8.15 -3.87
N LEU A 13 -2.09 -7.21 -4.80
CA LEU A 13 -1.77 -7.51 -6.19
C LEU A 13 -0.33 -7.04 -6.46
N ILE A 14 0.55 -7.98 -6.80
CA ILE A 14 1.93 -7.71 -7.19
C ILE A 14 2.01 -7.78 -8.71
N PHE A 15 2.52 -6.72 -9.33
CA PHE A 15 2.65 -6.62 -10.78
C PHE A 15 4.08 -6.95 -11.23
N PRO A 16 4.25 -7.53 -12.43
CA PRO A 16 5.56 -7.91 -12.95
C PRO A 16 6.44 -6.70 -13.30
N ASP A 17 5.83 -5.55 -13.60
CA ASP A 17 6.54 -4.33 -14.00
C ASP A 17 5.74 -3.06 -13.67
N LEU A 18 6.39 -1.90 -13.82
CA LEU A 18 5.79 -0.60 -13.52
C LEU A 18 4.67 -0.20 -14.49
N GLN A 19 4.71 -0.64 -15.75
CA GLN A 19 3.68 -0.30 -16.74
C GLN A 19 2.39 -1.03 -16.44
N SER A 20 2.47 -2.34 -16.18
CA SER A 20 1.31 -3.15 -15.80
C SER A 20 0.68 -2.64 -14.49
N ALA A 21 1.49 -2.29 -13.48
CA ALA A 21 1.01 -1.66 -12.25
C ALA A 21 0.31 -0.32 -12.53
N ASN A 22 0.97 0.58 -13.27
CA ASN A 22 0.46 1.93 -13.55
C ASN A 22 -0.83 1.94 -14.35
N ILE A 23 -0.97 1.03 -15.31
CA ILE A 23 -2.19 0.87 -16.09
C ILE A 23 -3.31 0.34 -15.20
N ALA A 24 -3.05 -0.74 -14.45
CA ALA A 24 -4.05 -1.39 -13.64
C ALA A 24 -4.63 -0.46 -12.56
N TYR A 25 -3.80 0.21 -11.77
CA TYR A 25 -4.31 1.06 -10.69
C TYR A 25 -5.10 2.26 -11.23
N LYS A 26 -4.67 2.86 -12.35
CA LYS A 26 -5.39 3.98 -12.98
C LYS A 26 -6.71 3.54 -13.60
N LEU A 27 -6.78 2.35 -14.18
CA LEU A 27 -8.04 1.78 -14.68
C LEU A 27 -9.02 1.56 -13.53
N VAL A 28 -8.56 0.96 -12.43
CA VAL A 28 -9.40 0.73 -11.23
C VAL A 28 -9.83 2.05 -10.60
N GLN A 29 -8.96 3.05 -10.55
CA GLN A 29 -9.29 4.39 -10.05
C GLN A 29 -10.35 5.09 -10.92
N ARG A 30 -10.17 5.10 -12.24
CA ARG A 30 -11.01 5.88 -13.16
C ARG A 30 -12.30 5.18 -13.56
N LEU A 31 -12.26 3.87 -13.77
CA LEU A 31 -13.39 3.07 -14.25
C LEU A 31 -14.04 2.25 -13.14
N GLY A 32 -13.25 1.81 -12.17
CA GLY A 32 -13.74 1.02 -11.03
C GLY A 32 -14.28 1.86 -9.88
N GLY A 33 -14.16 3.19 -9.94
CA GLY A 33 -14.61 4.10 -8.88
C GLY A 33 -13.85 3.97 -7.57
N ALA A 34 -12.69 3.31 -7.58
CA ALA A 34 -11.87 3.13 -6.40
C ALA A 34 -11.08 4.39 -6.06
N GLU A 35 -10.92 4.69 -4.78
CA GLU A 35 -10.02 5.73 -4.31
C GLU A 35 -8.58 5.21 -4.35
N ALA A 36 -7.69 5.91 -5.07
CA ALA A 36 -6.29 5.59 -5.13
C ALA A 36 -5.51 6.53 -4.21
N ILE A 37 -4.83 5.97 -3.21
CA ILE A 37 -3.93 6.71 -2.31
C ILE A 37 -2.49 6.29 -2.63
N GLY A 38 -1.65 7.25 -3.00
CA GLY A 38 -0.23 6.97 -3.31
C GLY A 38 0.38 7.97 -4.31
N PRO A 39 1.65 7.78 -4.68
CA PRO A 39 2.50 6.61 -4.40
C PRO A 39 3.10 6.58 -2.98
N ILE A 40 3.11 5.41 -2.35
CA ILE A 40 3.77 5.18 -1.05
C ILE A 40 5.14 4.55 -1.30
N LEU A 41 6.19 5.18 -0.78
CA LEU A 41 7.55 4.69 -0.91
C LEU A 41 7.88 3.77 0.27
N MET A 42 8.42 2.59 -0.03
CA MET A 42 8.85 1.60 0.96
C MET A 42 10.36 1.35 0.86
N GLY A 43 10.98 0.92 1.96
CA GLY A 43 12.41 0.55 2.01
C GLY A 43 13.38 1.70 2.31
N MET A 44 12.87 2.89 2.64
CA MET A 44 13.68 4.04 3.04
C MET A 44 14.07 3.95 4.52
N ARG A 45 15.23 4.52 4.91
CA ARG A 45 15.69 4.55 6.31
C ARG A 45 14.81 5.42 7.22
N LYS A 46 14.11 6.38 6.65
CA LYS A 46 13.12 7.25 7.30
C LYS A 46 11.89 7.37 6.39
N PRO A 47 10.69 7.64 6.94
CA PRO A 47 9.49 7.82 6.13
C PRO A 47 9.62 9.04 5.25
N VAL A 48 9.66 8.82 3.94
CA VAL A 48 9.71 9.86 2.93
C VAL A 48 8.76 9.46 1.83
N HIS A 49 7.83 10.34 1.47
CA HIS A 49 6.90 10.14 0.38
C HIS A 49 6.94 11.33 -0.57
N VAL A 50 6.65 11.07 -1.84
CA VAL A 50 6.70 12.08 -2.90
C VAL A 50 5.29 12.32 -3.42
N LEU A 51 4.90 13.58 -3.45
CA LEU A 51 3.62 14.01 -4.00
C LEU A 51 3.78 14.41 -5.47
N GLN A 52 2.73 14.16 -6.26
CA GLN A 52 2.66 14.64 -7.63
C GLN A 52 2.29 16.13 -7.65
N ARG A 53 2.77 16.86 -8.65
CA ARG A 53 2.39 18.26 -8.86
C ARG A 53 0.90 18.32 -9.23
N GLY A 54 0.16 19.21 -8.58
CA GLY A 54 -1.28 19.34 -8.79
C GLY A 54 -2.12 18.27 -8.08
N CYS A 55 -1.58 17.61 -7.05
CA CYS A 55 -2.38 16.76 -6.15
C CYS A 55 -3.36 17.60 -5.32
N ASP A 56 -4.47 16.98 -4.94
CA ASP A 56 -5.49 17.65 -4.14
C ASP A 56 -5.03 17.79 -2.69
N VAL A 57 -5.59 18.75 -1.97
CA VAL A 57 -5.31 18.95 -0.53
C VAL A 57 -5.54 17.66 0.25
N LYS A 58 -6.55 16.87 -0.14
CA LYS A 58 -6.86 15.57 0.48
C LYS A 58 -5.69 14.59 0.35
N ASP A 59 -5.02 14.54 -0.81
CA ASP A 59 -3.88 13.66 -1.05
C ASP A 59 -2.70 14.05 -0.15
N ILE A 60 -2.46 15.35 0.01
CA ILE A 60 -1.41 15.88 0.88
C ILE A 60 -1.65 15.42 2.33
N VAL A 61 -2.88 15.60 2.83
CA VAL A 61 -3.26 15.22 4.19
C VAL A 61 -3.14 13.70 4.39
N ASN A 62 -3.63 12.91 3.42
CA ASN A 62 -3.56 11.45 3.48
C ASN A 62 -2.10 10.95 3.52
N ILE A 63 -1.23 11.47 2.65
CA ILE A 63 0.17 11.06 2.61
C ILE A 63 0.93 11.53 3.86
N ALA A 64 0.61 12.71 4.40
CA ALA A 64 1.19 13.16 5.66
C ALA A 64 0.79 12.24 6.83
N ALA A 65 -0.48 11.83 6.89
CA ALA A 65 -0.95 10.89 7.91
C ALA A 65 -0.22 9.54 7.81
N ILE A 66 -0.04 9.01 6.60
CA ILE A 66 0.72 7.77 6.36
C ILE A 66 2.18 7.94 6.81
N ALA A 67 2.84 9.05 6.46
CA ALA A 67 4.23 9.29 6.86
C ALA A 67 4.42 9.32 8.38
N VAL A 68 3.44 9.85 9.13
CA VAL A 68 3.44 9.86 10.60
C VAL A 68 3.31 8.44 11.16
N VAL A 69 2.40 7.64 10.61
CA VAL A 69 2.24 6.23 11.03
C VAL A 69 3.51 5.44 10.74
N ASP A 70 4.09 5.58 9.55
CA ASP A 70 5.35 4.93 9.18
C ASP A 70 6.49 5.33 10.13
N ALA A 71 6.54 6.59 10.58
CA ALA A 71 7.53 7.06 11.55
C ALA A 71 7.39 6.36 12.90
N GLN A 72 6.15 6.26 13.39
CA GLN A 72 5.84 5.62 14.66
C GLN A 72 6.17 4.12 14.61
N GLU A 73 5.91 3.45 13.49
CA GLU A 73 6.21 2.02 13.32
C GLU A 73 7.72 1.73 13.29
N LEU A 74 8.51 2.62 12.67
CA LEU A 74 9.96 2.50 12.69
C LEU A 74 10.56 2.69 14.10
N GLU A 75 9.95 3.55 14.92
CA GLU A 75 10.37 3.75 16.33
C GLU A 75 10.00 2.57 17.23
N GLN A 76 8.85 1.92 16.97
CA GLN A 76 8.34 0.80 17.78
C GLN A 76 9.04 -0.54 17.47
N GLY A 77 9.89 -0.60 16.44
CA GLY A 77 10.50 -1.84 15.96
C GLY A 77 9.49 -2.76 15.25
N PRO A 78 9.92 -3.87 14.64
CA PRO A 78 9.03 -4.74 13.88
C PRO A 78 7.91 -5.27 14.79
N ARG A 79 6.66 -4.88 14.53
CA ARG A 79 5.51 -5.51 15.19
C ARG A 79 5.51 -6.98 14.79
N ALA A 80 5.60 -7.87 15.78
CA ALA A 80 5.33 -9.28 15.57
C ALA A 80 3.91 -9.40 15.02
N ILE A 81 3.78 -9.71 13.73
CA ILE A 81 2.47 -9.91 13.12
C ILE A 81 1.90 -11.18 13.75
N SER A 82 0.99 -11.01 14.72
CA SER A 82 0.26 -12.13 15.31
C SER A 82 -0.79 -12.59 14.30
N TRP A 83 -0.34 -13.30 13.26
CA TRP A 83 -1.24 -14.14 12.49
C TRP A 83 -1.81 -15.16 13.47
N GLY A 84 -3.12 -15.12 13.68
CA GLY A 84 -3.84 -16.02 14.59
C GLY A 84 -3.78 -17.46 14.11
N THR A 85 -2.62 -18.11 14.23
CA THR A 85 -2.43 -19.54 14.07
C THR A 85 -2.23 -20.15 15.45
N ARG A 86 -3.34 -20.33 16.16
CA ARG A 86 -3.52 -21.53 16.97
C ARG A 86 -3.91 -22.66 16.02
N VAL A 87 -2.93 -23.40 15.49
CA VAL A 87 -3.07 -24.84 15.22
C VAL A 87 -1.66 -25.44 15.13
N ALA A 88 -1.54 -26.65 15.65
CA ALA A 88 -0.35 -27.49 15.75
C ALA A 88 0.40 -27.73 14.43
#